data_AF-A0A3M0W7C7-F1
#
_entry.id   AF-A0A3M0W7C7-F1
#
_cell.length_a   1.000
_cell.length_b   1.000
_cell.length_c   1.000
_cell.angle_alpha   90.00
_cell.angle_beta   90.00
_cell.angle_gamma   90.00
#
_symmetry.space_group_name_H-M   'P 1'
#
loop_
_entity.id
_entity.type
_entity.pdbx_description
1 polymer ?
#
loop_
_entity_poly.entity_id
_entity_poly.type
_entity_poly.pdbx_seq_one_letter_code
_entity_poly.pdbx_strand_id
1 'polypeptide(L)'
;MKTAFLALAAGLLPSTPLASAAPLSSPFTWSPALASYYSVVAAHIKDARASQASPASCDLSSVTLPTAPTPLPSPDGLSLSLVAVGHGIQNYTCANSTAQATPAAIGAVARLYNASCLAASYPDLLTMIPNIALTLPEISISDSSATLGPSSIALSGHHFFSTKTTPVFELDSAPDQSSHLGIVVGAKGANSTAPPGSPQGQYGAVPWLYLTATNASEIVSAEGVIRIKSLEYFRVKPRWLFVKLTDTSGATGWGEATLEGHDRAVCGTLDEMSERLVGQVADEIEHIWQLFWRLGFYRGGAVFMSALSGVDIALWDLKARRLGVPVYQLLGGRVRDRVAVYGWIGGDRPADVETAARRRAAQGWTCVKMNATEDVGWLDSPAALDATVDRLKAVKAVGLDVGLDFHGRLHKAMAKQLAARLEPHRPLFIEEPLLVEHAEALKQLSSLTTIPIAFGERLYTRWDVKRFLEDATVDILQPDIAHAGGISETKKIATLAEAYDVAIAPHCPLGPIALAASMQVALSTPNFVIQEMSLGMHYNVEAGEEDILTYVKDKSVFDIDKGYVKALDGPGLGIEVDEEAVRRISSETGFWQCKEFYGPDKSIREW
;
A
#
# COMPACT_ATOMS: atom_id res chain seq x y z
N MET A 1 55.51 -48.78 4.72
CA MET A 1 54.59 -49.09 5.84
C MET A 1 53.18 -48.68 5.40
N LYS A 2 52.27 -49.65 5.34
CA LYS A 2 50.81 -49.60 5.11
C LYS A 2 50.24 -48.93 3.82
N THR A 3 49.89 -49.84 2.89
CA THR A 3 48.62 -49.97 2.14
C THR A 3 48.11 -48.82 1.26
N ALA A 4 48.10 -49.10 -0.05
CA ALA A 4 47.23 -48.48 -1.05
C ALA A 4 46.26 -49.55 -1.59
N PHE A 5 44.97 -49.20 -1.68
CA PHE A 5 44.05 -49.76 -2.66
C PHE A 5 43.25 -48.60 -3.22
N LEU A 6 43.41 -48.33 -4.51
CA LEU A 6 42.57 -47.42 -5.26
C LEU A 6 42.05 -48.18 -6.49
N ALA A 7 40.73 -48.36 -6.55
CA ALA A 7 40.02 -48.74 -7.74
C ALA A 7 38.72 -47.92 -7.80
N LEU A 8 38.72 -46.90 -8.66
CA LEU A 8 37.51 -46.40 -9.34
C LEU A 8 37.28 -47.32 -10.56
N ALA A 9 36.08 -47.56 -11.09
CA ALA A 9 34.84 -46.81 -11.17
C ALA A 9 33.64 -47.80 -11.20
N ALA A 10 32.37 -47.45 -11.00
CA ALA A 10 31.55 -46.58 -11.84
C ALA A 10 30.27 -46.15 -11.11
N GLY A 11 29.74 -45.00 -11.51
CA GLY A 11 28.69 -44.27 -10.80
C GLY A 11 27.30 -44.88 -10.84
N LEU A 12 26.57 -44.63 -9.75
CA LEU A 12 25.12 -44.55 -9.68
C LEU A 12 24.78 -43.30 -8.86
N LEU A 13 23.83 -42.53 -9.39
CA LEU A 13 23.27 -41.30 -8.86
C LEU A 13 22.92 -41.40 -7.36
N PRO A 14 23.10 -40.35 -6.55
CA PRO A 14 22.62 -40.37 -5.18
C PRO A 14 21.08 -40.39 -5.19
N SER A 15 20.55 -41.50 -4.69
CA SER A 15 19.18 -41.65 -4.21
C SER A 15 18.81 -40.44 -3.36
N THR A 16 17.71 -39.76 -3.71
CA THR A 16 17.00 -38.88 -2.78
C THR A 16 16.68 -39.69 -1.52
N PRO A 17 16.95 -39.16 -0.31
CA PRO A 17 16.60 -39.89 0.90
C PRO A 17 15.08 -39.97 0.97
N LEU A 18 14.56 -41.20 1.01
CA LEU A 18 13.27 -41.49 1.61
C LEU A 18 13.22 -40.74 2.94
N ALA A 19 12.25 -39.83 3.07
CA ALA A 19 11.99 -39.10 4.30
C ALA A 19 12.09 -40.07 5.48
N SER A 20 13.03 -39.82 6.39
CA SER A 20 13.13 -40.58 7.63
C SER A 20 11.77 -40.56 8.29
N ALA A 21 11.26 -41.74 8.66
CA ALA A 21 10.04 -41.85 9.45
C ALA A 21 10.15 -40.88 10.63
N ALA A 22 9.30 -39.85 10.60
CA ALA A 22 9.17 -38.94 11.72
C ALA A 22 8.91 -39.79 12.98
N PRO A 23 9.53 -39.48 14.13
CA PRO A 23 9.18 -40.14 15.36
C PRO A 23 7.67 -40.01 15.55
N LEU A 24 6.99 -41.07 15.99
CA LEU A 24 5.61 -41.01 16.49
C LEU A 24 5.61 -40.21 17.81
N SER A 25 5.98 -38.93 17.79
CA SER A 25 5.80 -37.99 18.88
C SER A 25 4.32 -37.62 18.90
N SER A 26 3.52 -38.50 19.51
CA SER A 26 2.07 -38.47 19.64
C SER A 26 1.44 -37.08 19.86
N PRO A 27 0.61 -36.61 18.89
CA PRO A 27 -0.61 -35.88 19.17
C PRO A 27 -1.87 -36.74 18.88
N PHE A 28 -1.71 -37.96 18.33
CA PHE A 28 -2.82 -38.81 17.89
C PHE A 28 -3.30 -39.70 19.04
N THR A 29 -4.47 -39.38 19.62
CA THR A 29 -5.25 -40.37 20.37
C THR A 29 -5.63 -41.53 19.45
N TRP A 30 -5.17 -42.74 19.76
CA TRP A 30 -5.50 -43.94 18.99
C TRP A 30 -7.01 -44.15 18.92
N SER A 31 -7.58 -44.03 17.72
CA SER A 31 -9.00 -44.27 17.45
C SER A 31 -9.18 -45.60 16.69
N PRO A 32 -10.34 -46.27 16.82
CA PRO A 32 -10.67 -47.44 16.00
C PRO A 32 -10.54 -47.16 14.50
N ALA A 33 -10.88 -45.94 14.05
CA ALA A 33 -10.74 -45.52 12.65
C ALA A 33 -9.27 -45.49 12.20
N LEU A 34 -8.37 -44.98 13.04
CA LEU A 34 -6.93 -44.96 12.76
C LEU A 34 -6.34 -46.38 12.73
N ALA A 35 -6.79 -47.27 13.62
CA ALA A 35 -6.38 -48.67 13.62
C ALA A 35 -6.84 -49.41 12.35
N SER A 36 -8.08 -49.18 11.91
CA SER A 36 -8.61 -49.71 10.64
C SER A 36 -7.80 -49.19 9.45
N TYR A 37 -7.47 -47.90 9.41
CA TYR A 37 -6.66 -47.31 8.35
C TYR A 37 -5.29 -47.97 8.23
N TYR A 38 -4.54 -48.08 9.33
CA TYR A 38 -3.22 -48.74 9.29
C TYR A 38 -3.31 -50.23 8.97
N SER A 39 -4.41 -50.90 9.30
CA SER A 39 -4.63 -52.30 8.91
C SER A 39 -4.77 -52.44 7.39
N VAL A 40 -5.47 -51.51 6.73
CA VAL A 40 -5.60 -51.48 5.26
C VAL A 40 -4.29 -51.09 4.59
N VAL A 41 -3.56 -50.09 5.12
CA VAL A 41 -2.21 -49.75 4.65
C VAL A 41 -1.27 -50.96 4.72
N ALA A 42 -1.31 -51.71 5.82
CA ALA A 42 -0.49 -52.91 5.99
C ALA A 42 -0.84 -54.01 4.96
N ALA A 43 -2.12 -54.16 4.61
CA ALA A 43 -2.56 -55.07 3.55
C ALA A 43 -2.00 -54.65 2.19
N HIS A 44 -2.12 -53.37 1.81
CA HIS A 44 -1.56 -52.84 0.55
C HIS A 44 -0.04 -53.00 0.47
N ILE A 45 0.69 -52.76 1.56
CA ILE A 45 2.15 -52.97 1.61
C ILE A 45 2.49 -54.45 1.42
N LYS A 46 1.72 -55.36 2.03
CA LYS A 46 1.92 -56.80 1.87
C LYS A 46 1.68 -57.25 0.44
N ASP A 47 0.63 -56.75 -0.20
CA ASP A 47 0.25 -57.09 -1.57
C ASP A 47 1.23 -56.50 -2.60
N ALA A 48 1.71 -55.27 -2.39
CA ALA A 48 2.74 -54.65 -3.22
C ALA A 48 4.08 -55.41 -3.13
N ARG A 49 4.47 -55.87 -1.93
CA ARG A 49 5.67 -56.71 -1.74
C ARG A 49 5.53 -58.08 -2.39
N ALA A 50 4.34 -58.68 -2.34
CA ALA A 50 4.08 -59.99 -2.93
C ALA A 50 4.03 -59.95 -4.47
N SER A 51 3.56 -58.84 -5.05
CA SER A 51 3.38 -58.71 -6.50
C SER A 51 4.59 -58.16 -7.25
N GLN A 52 5.66 -57.71 -6.57
CA GLN A 52 6.76 -56.93 -7.16
C GLN A 52 6.25 -55.77 -8.04
N ALA A 53 5.08 -55.21 -7.71
CA ALA A 53 4.47 -54.16 -8.49
C ALA A 53 5.31 -52.87 -8.40
N SER A 54 5.44 -52.19 -9.54
CA SER A 54 5.95 -50.82 -9.60
C SER A 54 5.11 -49.90 -8.71
N PRO A 55 5.67 -48.79 -8.18
CA PRO A 55 4.90 -47.80 -7.44
C PRO A 55 3.66 -47.39 -8.25
N ALA A 56 2.50 -47.35 -7.61
CA ALA A 56 1.26 -46.97 -8.29
C ALA A 56 1.44 -45.58 -8.92
N SER A 57 1.21 -45.47 -10.22
CA SER A 57 1.25 -44.19 -10.93
C SER A 57 0.04 -43.36 -10.53
N CYS A 58 0.25 -42.09 -10.20
CA CYS A 58 -0.81 -41.13 -9.91
C CYS A 58 -1.56 -40.74 -11.19
N ASP A 59 -2.45 -41.63 -11.66
CA ASP A 59 -3.29 -41.43 -12.84
C ASP A 59 -4.72 -41.03 -12.43
N LEU A 60 -5.04 -39.75 -12.57
CA LEU A 60 -6.35 -39.20 -12.23
C LEU A 60 -7.51 -39.80 -13.03
N SER A 61 -7.25 -40.36 -14.22
CA SER A 61 -8.31 -41.00 -15.02
C SER A 61 -8.81 -42.31 -14.41
N SER A 62 -8.02 -42.90 -13.50
CA SER A 62 -8.37 -44.12 -12.77
C SER A 62 -9.18 -43.89 -11.49
N VAL A 63 -9.36 -42.63 -11.08
CA VAL A 63 -10.07 -42.28 -9.84
C VAL A 63 -11.53 -42.70 -9.94
N THR A 64 -11.96 -43.50 -8.97
CA THR A 64 -13.37 -43.86 -8.80
C THR A 64 -14.00 -42.90 -7.79
N LEU A 65 -15.11 -42.25 -8.17
CA LEU A 65 -15.86 -41.40 -7.24
C LEU A 65 -16.39 -42.23 -6.07
N PRO A 66 -16.45 -41.66 -4.83
CA PRO A 66 -17.01 -42.36 -3.68
C PRO A 66 -18.42 -42.89 -3.97
N THR A 67 -18.69 -44.14 -3.63
CA THR A 67 -20.00 -44.75 -3.82
C THR A 67 -20.99 -44.19 -2.79
N ALA A 68 -21.87 -43.29 -3.22
CA ALA A 68 -22.98 -42.79 -2.41
C ALA A 68 -24.20 -43.74 -2.49
N PRO A 69 -25.05 -43.82 -1.44
CA PRO A 69 -26.32 -44.54 -1.46
C PRO A 69 -27.25 -44.15 -2.62
N THR A 70 -27.12 -42.93 -3.13
CA THR A 70 -27.77 -42.46 -4.35
C THR A 70 -26.69 -41.93 -5.30
N PRO A 71 -26.41 -42.60 -6.43
CA PRO A 71 -25.39 -42.15 -7.37
C PRO A 71 -25.77 -40.79 -7.94
N LEU A 72 -24.83 -39.85 -7.94
CA LEU A 72 -24.96 -38.65 -8.76
C LEU A 72 -24.78 -39.03 -10.24
N PRO A 73 -25.49 -38.39 -11.18
CA PRO A 73 -25.17 -38.53 -12.59
C PRO A 73 -23.71 -38.08 -12.79
N SER A 74 -22.91 -38.88 -13.50
CA SER A 74 -21.54 -38.50 -13.83
C SER A 74 -21.55 -37.17 -14.60
N PRO A 75 -20.63 -36.24 -14.33
CA PRO A 75 -20.53 -35.02 -15.12
C PRO A 75 -20.14 -35.38 -16.56
N ASP A 76 -20.98 -35.04 -17.54
CA ASP A 76 -20.67 -35.26 -18.95
C ASP A 76 -19.68 -34.20 -19.46
N GLY A 77 -18.61 -34.65 -20.12
CA GLY A 77 -17.63 -33.76 -20.78
C GLY A 77 -16.63 -33.05 -19.86
N LEU A 78 -16.51 -33.44 -18.59
CA LEU A 78 -15.53 -32.90 -17.65
C LEU A 78 -14.41 -33.90 -17.35
N SER A 79 -13.19 -33.41 -17.11
CA SER A 79 -12.06 -34.19 -16.62
C SER A 79 -11.78 -33.87 -15.15
N LEU A 80 -11.34 -34.88 -14.39
CA LEU A 80 -10.97 -34.71 -12.98
C LEU A 80 -9.60 -34.05 -12.86
N SER A 81 -9.53 -32.90 -12.18
CA SER A 81 -8.27 -32.17 -11.96
C SER A 81 -7.72 -32.29 -10.53
N LEU A 82 -8.57 -32.49 -9.52
CA LEU A 82 -8.16 -32.57 -8.11
C LEU A 82 -9.13 -33.41 -7.29
N VAL A 83 -8.56 -34.23 -6.40
CA VAL A 83 -9.29 -34.75 -5.23
C VAL A 83 -8.67 -34.15 -3.99
N ALA A 84 -9.48 -33.51 -3.14
CA ALA A 84 -9.01 -32.91 -1.90
C ALA A 84 -9.83 -33.35 -0.70
N VAL A 85 -9.17 -33.48 0.45
CA VAL A 85 -9.80 -33.65 1.76
C VAL A 85 -9.86 -32.30 2.45
N GLY A 86 -11.07 -31.86 2.79
CA GLY A 86 -11.30 -30.64 3.56
C GLY A 86 -11.23 -30.88 5.07
N HIS A 87 -10.46 -30.08 5.79
CA HIS A 87 -10.47 -30.05 7.26
C HIS A 87 -10.63 -28.60 7.74
N GLY A 88 -11.64 -28.33 8.55
CA GLY A 88 -12.04 -26.96 8.85
C GLY A 88 -13.15 -26.82 9.87
N ILE A 89 -13.57 -25.58 10.08
CA ILE A 89 -14.60 -25.18 11.04
C ILE A 89 -15.84 -24.65 10.31
N GLN A 90 -17.00 -24.99 10.85
CA GLN A 90 -18.26 -24.37 10.46
C GLN A 90 -18.49 -23.17 11.39
N ASN A 91 -18.58 -21.96 10.83
CA ASN A 91 -18.84 -20.75 11.60
C ASN A 91 -20.33 -20.58 11.86
N TYR A 92 -20.68 -20.32 13.12
CA TYR A 92 -22.05 -20.03 13.55
C TYR A 92 -22.11 -18.64 14.19
N THR A 93 -23.21 -17.92 13.97
CA THR A 93 -23.58 -16.73 14.76
C THR A 93 -24.82 -17.02 15.57
N CYS A 94 -24.92 -16.44 16.76
CA CYS A 94 -26.18 -16.37 17.49
C CYS A 94 -26.76 -14.98 17.24
N ALA A 95 -27.97 -14.91 16.66
CA ALA A 95 -28.62 -13.62 16.38
C ALA A 95 -28.77 -12.75 17.64
N ASN A 96 -28.91 -13.38 18.82
CA ASN A 96 -28.96 -12.73 20.14
C ASN A 96 -28.00 -13.45 21.11
N SER A 97 -27.33 -12.70 22.00
CA SER A 97 -26.38 -13.20 23.00
C SER A 97 -27.08 -13.80 24.25
N THR A 98 -27.99 -14.75 24.04
CA THR A 98 -28.67 -15.48 25.12
C THR A 98 -28.33 -16.96 25.07
N ALA A 99 -28.27 -17.62 26.22
CA ALA A 99 -27.93 -19.05 26.34
C ALA A 99 -28.90 -20.01 25.59
N GLN A 100 -30.07 -19.51 25.15
CA GLN A 100 -31.10 -20.24 24.43
C GLN A 100 -31.14 -19.92 22.92
N ALA A 101 -30.24 -19.07 22.42
CA ALA A 101 -30.24 -18.70 21.00
C ALA A 101 -29.84 -19.89 20.13
N THR A 102 -30.62 -20.17 19.08
CA THR A 102 -30.28 -21.18 18.08
C THR A 102 -29.14 -20.64 17.21
N PRO A 103 -27.97 -21.30 17.15
CA PRO A 103 -26.88 -20.87 16.29
C PRO A 103 -27.28 -20.97 14.81
N ALA A 104 -27.09 -19.89 14.06
CA ALA A 104 -27.27 -19.85 12.62
C ALA A 104 -25.90 -19.97 11.94
N ALA A 105 -25.74 -20.94 11.04
CA ALA A 105 -24.52 -21.05 10.24
C ALA A 105 -24.33 -19.80 9.38
N ILE A 106 -23.15 -19.20 9.41
CA ILE A 106 -22.80 -17.99 8.63
C ILE A 106 -21.75 -18.26 7.55
N GLY A 107 -21.18 -19.46 7.52
CA GLY A 107 -20.18 -19.89 6.55
C GLY A 107 -19.33 -21.02 7.10
N ALA A 108 -18.37 -21.49 6.32
CA ALA A 108 -17.36 -22.46 6.73
C ALA A 108 -16.00 -21.99 6.22
N VAL A 109 -14.94 -22.39 6.90
CA VAL A 109 -13.55 -22.24 6.42
C VAL A 109 -12.86 -23.58 6.58
N ALA A 110 -12.22 -24.07 5.52
CA ALA A 110 -11.50 -25.33 5.54
C ALA A 110 -10.19 -25.25 4.75
N ARG A 111 -9.19 -25.99 5.21
CA ARG A 111 -7.98 -26.30 4.44
C ARG A 111 -8.26 -27.49 3.54
N LEU A 112 -7.74 -27.46 2.33
CA LEU A 112 -7.89 -28.50 1.32
C LEU A 112 -6.54 -29.20 1.15
N TYR A 113 -6.52 -30.51 1.36
CA TYR A 113 -5.32 -31.34 1.27
C TYR A 113 -5.39 -32.25 0.06
N ASN A 114 -4.35 -32.25 -0.78
CA ASN A 114 -4.33 -32.94 -2.08
C ASN A 114 -4.29 -34.47 -1.93
N ALA A 115 -5.44 -35.12 -2.07
CA ALA A 115 -5.60 -36.57 -1.98
C ALA A 115 -5.68 -37.24 -3.37
N SER A 116 -5.31 -36.55 -4.45
CA SER A 116 -5.41 -37.04 -5.84
C SER A 116 -4.75 -38.39 -6.08
N CYS A 117 -3.49 -38.54 -5.69
CA CYS A 117 -2.76 -39.79 -5.90
C CYS A 117 -3.28 -40.91 -5.00
N LEU A 118 -3.72 -40.57 -3.79
CA LEU A 118 -4.35 -41.55 -2.93
C LEU A 118 -5.69 -42.04 -3.51
N ALA A 119 -6.48 -41.14 -4.07
CA ALA A 119 -7.75 -41.47 -4.72
C ALA A 119 -7.56 -42.39 -5.95
N ALA A 120 -6.50 -42.15 -6.72
CA ALA A 120 -6.17 -42.95 -7.90
C ALA A 120 -5.62 -44.33 -7.52
N SER A 121 -4.70 -44.38 -6.56
CA SER A 121 -3.96 -45.61 -6.24
C SER A 121 -4.61 -46.47 -5.16
N TYR A 122 -5.35 -45.86 -4.22
CA TYR A 122 -5.87 -46.50 -3.02
C TYR A 122 -7.26 -45.93 -2.64
N PRO A 123 -8.30 -46.17 -3.46
CA PRO A 123 -9.63 -45.59 -3.26
C PRO A 123 -10.29 -46.01 -1.94
N ASP A 124 -9.95 -47.19 -1.41
CA ASP A 124 -10.41 -47.67 -0.10
C ASP A 124 -9.83 -46.83 1.05
N LEU A 125 -8.55 -46.41 0.98
CA LEU A 125 -7.95 -45.50 1.96
C LEU A 125 -8.57 -44.11 1.93
N LEU A 126 -8.96 -43.60 0.75
CA LEU A 126 -9.62 -42.30 0.62
C LEU A 126 -10.91 -42.24 1.43
N THR A 127 -11.70 -43.33 1.45
CA THR A 127 -12.97 -43.38 2.20
C THR A 127 -12.79 -43.31 3.73
N MET A 128 -11.59 -43.62 4.23
CA MET A 128 -11.32 -43.66 5.67
C MET A 128 -10.81 -42.33 6.22
N ILE A 129 -10.19 -41.49 5.38
CA ILE A 129 -9.53 -40.26 5.81
C ILE A 129 -10.49 -39.22 6.42
N PRO A 130 -11.68 -38.94 5.87
CA PRO A 130 -12.57 -37.93 6.46
C PRO A 130 -12.90 -38.20 7.93
N ASN A 131 -13.15 -39.46 8.30
CA ASN A 131 -13.43 -39.86 9.68
C ASN A 131 -12.20 -39.70 10.59
N ILE A 132 -11.00 -39.87 10.05
CA ILE A 132 -9.74 -39.65 10.78
C ILE A 132 -9.49 -38.17 10.95
N ALA A 133 -9.70 -37.36 9.91
CA ALA A 133 -9.53 -35.91 9.92
C ALA A 133 -10.36 -35.26 11.05
N LEU A 134 -11.59 -35.72 11.27
CA LEU A 134 -12.45 -35.25 12.39
C LEU A 134 -11.88 -35.49 13.79
N THR A 135 -10.91 -36.40 13.93
CA THR A 135 -10.26 -36.72 15.21
C THR A 135 -8.93 -36.00 15.41
N LEU A 136 -8.48 -35.23 14.41
CA LEU A 136 -7.21 -34.51 14.49
C LEU A 136 -7.38 -33.19 15.24
N PRO A 137 -6.35 -32.76 16.00
CA PRO A 137 -6.35 -31.45 16.61
C PRO A 137 -6.41 -30.36 15.54
N GLU A 138 -7.00 -29.22 15.91
CA GLU A 138 -7.13 -28.06 15.04
C GLU A 138 -5.74 -27.56 14.58
N ILE A 139 -5.58 -27.37 13.27
CA ILE A 139 -4.35 -26.87 12.67
C ILE A 139 -4.54 -25.38 12.39
N SER A 140 -3.68 -24.53 12.93
CA SER A 140 -3.75 -23.08 12.70
C SER A 140 -3.77 -22.75 11.20
N ILE A 141 -4.63 -21.82 10.80
CA ILE A 141 -4.75 -21.34 9.42
C ILE A 141 -3.48 -20.58 8.98
N SER A 142 -2.69 -20.06 9.94
CA SER A 142 -1.47 -19.30 9.65
C SER A 142 -0.26 -20.14 9.23
N ASP A 143 -0.31 -21.47 9.34
CA ASP A 143 0.81 -22.35 9.01
C ASP A 143 0.63 -22.97 7.61
N SER A 144 1.27 -22.35 6.62
CA SER A 144 1.25 -22.77 5.21
C SER A 144 2.00 -24.07 4.93
N SER A 145 2.75 -24.61 5.90
CA SER A 145 3.58 -25.81 5.74
C SER A 145 2.95 -27.09 6.33
N ALA A 146 1.84 -26.96 7.08
CA ALA A 146 1.23 -28.09 7.76
C ALA A 146 0.63 -29.12 6.78
N THR A 147 0.94 -30.39 7.00
CA THR A 147 0.39 -31.54 6.27
C THR A 147 -0.72 -32.23 7.07
N LEU A 148 -1.65 -32.90 6.39
CA LEU A 148 -2.68 -33.70 7.06
C LEU A 148 -2.16 -35.11 7.31
N GLY A 149 -2.00 -35.47 8.60
CA GLY A 149 -1.74 -36.85 9.00
C GLY A 149 -2.94 -37.77 8.77
N PRO A 150 -2.78 -39.10 8.77
CA PRO A 150 -1.54 -39.87 8.98
C PRO A 150 -0.67 -40.04 7.72
N SER A 151 -1.15 -39.59 6.55
CA SER A 151 -0.47 -39.79 5.26
C SER A 151 0.42 -38.62 4.82
N SER A 152 0.59 -37.61 5.68
CA SER A 152 1.32 -36.37 5.38
C SER A 152 0.86 -35.71 4.07
N ILE A 153 -0.46 -35.61 3.89
CA ILE A 153 -1.08 -35.07 2.68
C ILE A 153 -0.77 -33.57 2.61
N ALA A 154 -0.24 -33.11 1.48
CA ALA A 154 0.16 -31.72 1.29
C ALA A 154 -1.06 -30.79 1.15
N LEU A 155 -0.91 -29.55 1.61
CA LEU A 155 -1.89 -28.49 1.40
C LEU A 155 -1.98 -28.16 -0.10
N SER A 156 -3.20 -28.20 -0.66
CA SER A 156 -3.49 -27.69 -2.01
C SER A 156 -4.14 -26.32 -1.98
N GLY A 157 -4.88 -25.98 -0.91
CA GLY A 157 -5.72 -24.79 -0.96
C GLY A 157 -6.58 -24.54 0.27
N HIS A 158 -7.52 -23.61 0.12
CA HIS A 158 -8.49 -23.21 1.13
C HIS A 158 -9.90 -23.17 0.53
N HIS A 159 -10.88 -23.44 1.36
CA HIS A 159 -12.29 -23.27 1.06
C HIS A 159 -12.89 -22.28 2.05
N PHE A 160 -13.66 -21.31 1.54
CA PHE A 160 -14.44 -20.39 2.36
C PHE A 160 -15.72 -19.97 1.64
N PHE A 161 -16.51 -19.11 2.26
CA PHE A 161 -17.73 -18.56 1.68
C PHE A 161 -17.60 -17.04 1.50
N SER A 162 -17.71 -16.53 0.27
CA SER A 162 -17.66 -15.07 -0.01
C SER A 162 -18.98 -14.37 0.32
N THR A 163 -20.09 -15.12 0.28
CA THR A 163 -21.41 -14.70 0.77
C THR A 163 -22.01 -15.84 1.58
N LYS A 164 -23.18 -15.63 2.22
CA LYS A 164 -23.89 -16.69 2.95
C LYS A 164 -24.13 -17.98 2.14
N THR A 165 -24.09 -17.92 0.81
CA THR A 165 -24.43 -19.06 -0.06
C THR A 165 -23.39 -19.37 -1.13
N THR A 166 -22.34 -18.56 -1.27
CA THR A 166 -21.35 -18.68 -2.36
C THR A 166 -20.06 -19.31 -1.86
N PRO A 167 -19.84 -20.63 -2.08
CA PRO A 167 -18.58 -21.28 -1.78
C PRO A 167 -17.47 -20.86 -2.74
N VAL A 168 -16.26 -20.68 -2.20
CA VAL A 168 -15.02 -20.37 -2.91
C VAL A 168 -13.99 -21.44 -2.58
N PHE A 169 -13.24 -21.90 -3.58
CA PHE A 169 -12.11 -22.82 -3.44
C PHE A 169 -10.86 -22.18 -4.04
N GLU A 170 -9.90 -21.77 -3.20
CA GLU A 170 -8.60 -21.22 -3.61
C GLU A 170 -7.57 -22.34 -3.65
N LEU A 171 -7.13 -22.75 -4.84
CA LEU A 171 -6.31 -23.95 -5.05
C LEU A 171 -4.85 -23.63 -5.44
N ASP A 172 -4.35 -22.47 -5.01
CA ASP A 172 -3.00 -21.97 -5.33
C ASP A 172 -2.08 -21.92 -4.09
N SER A 173 -2.48 -22.58 -3.00
CA SER A 173 -1.70 -22.62 -1.76
C SER A 173 -0.69 -23.77 -1.73
N ALA A 174 -0.57 -24.54 -2.82
CA ALA A 174 0.42 -25.60 -2.92
C ALA A 174 1.85 -25.01 -3.00
N PRO A 175 2.85 -25.64 -2.34
CA PRO A 175 4.25 -25.20 -2.41
C PRO A 175 4.84 -25.23 -3.83
N ASP A 176 4.25 -26.03 -4.71
CA ASP A 176 4.65 -26.20 -6.11
C ASP A 176 3.66 -25.48 -7.04
N GLN A 177 4.14 -24.45 -7.74
CA GLN A 177 3.35 -23.67 -8.70
C GLN A 177 2.79 -24.50 -9.87
N SER A 178 3.39 -25.66 -10.19
CA SER A 178 2.87 -26.53 -11.26
C SER A 178 1.53 -27.21 -10.93
N SER A 179 1.12 -27.13 -9.66
CA SER A 179 -0.13 -27.70 -9.15
C SER A 179 -1.21 -26.67 -8.82
N HIS A 180 -0.99 -25.41 -9.19
CA HIS A 180 -1.94 -24.30 -9.04
C HIS A 180 -3.11 -24.49 -10.01
N LEU A 181 -4.31 -24.64 -9.47
CA LEU A 181 -5.54 -24.86 -10.24
C LEU A 181 -6.43 -23.61 -10.30
N GLY A 182 -6.03 -22.53 -9.65
CA GLY A 182 -6.76 -21.27 -9.60
C GLY A 182 -7.82 -21.22 -8.51
N ILE A 183 -8.71 -20.24 -8.62
CA ILE A 183 -9.80 -20.00 -7.69
C ILE A 183 -11.12 -20.40 -8.36
N VAL A 184 -11.88 -21.28 -7.71
CA VAL A 184 -13.19 -21.73 -8.19
C VAL A 184 -14.28 -21.13 -7.32
N VAL A 185 -15.13 -20.29 -7.91
CA VAL A 185 -16.35 -19.77 -7.28
C VAL A 185 -17.52 -20.63 -7.71
N GLY A 186 -18.11 -21.32 -6.74
CA GLY A 186 -19.23 -22.22 -6.97
C GLY A 186 -20.56 -21.54 -6.69
N ALA A 187 -21.58 -21.90 -7.47
CA ALA A 187 -22.96 -21.76 -7.06
C ALA A 187 -23.66 -23.12 -7.11
N LYS A 188 -24.75 -23.23 -6.35
CA LYS A 188 -25.60 -24.41 -6.40
C LYS A 188 -26.27 -24.50 -7.78
N GLY A 189 -25.92 -25.52 -8.56
CA GLY A 189 -26.39 -25.67 -9.95
C GLY A 189 -27.89 -25.99 -10.10
N ALA A 190 -28.58 -26.42 -9.04
CA ALA A 190 -30.03 -26.63 -9.02
C ALA A 190 -30.58 -26.64 -7.58
N ASN A 191 -31.85 -26.29 -7.39
CA ASN A 191 -32.55 -26.48 -6.11
C ASN A 191 -32.87 -27.96 -5.85
N SER A 192 -31.86 -28.76 -5.52
CA SER A 192 -32.04 -30.12 -4.99
C SER A 192 -32.08 -30.11 -3.46
N THR A 193 -33.05 -30.82 -2.89
CA THR A 193 -33.05 -31.18 -1.48
C THR A 193 -32.10 -32.34 -1.23
N ALA A 194 -31.48 -32.39 -0.04
CA ALA A 194 -30.68 -33.54 0.36
C ALA A 194 -31.52 -34.83 0.29
N PRO A 195 -30.96 -35.99 -0.13
CA PRO A 195 -31.74 -37.21 -0.23
C PRO A 195 -32.32 -37.67 1.12
N PRO A 196 -33.49 -38.35 1.10
CA PRO A 196 -34.08 -38.92 2.31
C PRO A 196 -33.09 -39.84 3.02
N GLY A 197 -32.85 -39.62 4.32
CA GLY A 197 -31.91 -40.42 5.12
C GLY A 197 -30.46 -39.89 5.14
N SER A 198 -30.20 -38.73 4.54
CA SER A 198 -28.92 -38.01 4.70
C SER A 198 -28.62 -37.79 6.18
N PRO A 199 -27.40 -38.10 6.67
CA PRO A 199 -27.03 -37.86 8.07
C PRO A 199 -27.23 -36.38 8.42
N GLN A 200 -28.18 -36.08 9.30
CA GLN A 200 -28.21 -34.79 9.99
C GLN A 200 -27.13 -34.85 11.07
N GLY A 201 -25.90 -34.49 10.70
CA GLY A 201 -24.82 -34.34 11.66
C GLY A 201 -25.19 -33.27 12.70
N GLN A 202 -24.67 -33.42 13.93
CA GLN A 202 -24.69 -32.37 14.97
C GLN A 202 -24.02 -31.06 14.46
N TYR A 203 -23.18 -31.19 13.44
CA TYR A 203 -22.61 -30.12 12.62
C TYR A 203 -23.02 -30.44 11.17
N GLY A 204 -23.78 -29.54 10.54
CA GLY A 204 -24.47 -29.83 9.27
C GLY A 204 -23.53 -30.36 8.19
N ALA A 205 -23.76 -31.58 7.74
CA ALA A 205 -23.10 -32.15 6.58
C ALA A 205 -24.12 -32.25 5.44
N VAL A 206 -23.77 -31.71 4.26
CA VAL A 206 -24.44 -32.08 3.00
C VAL A 206 -23.68 -33.29 2.49
N PRO A 207 -24.29 -34.48 2.42
CA PRO A 207 -23.54 -35.69 2.04
C PRO A 207 -23.02 -35.65 0.59
N TRP A 208 -23.57 -34.77 -0.25
CA TRP A 208 -23.08 -34.48 -1.60
C TRP A 208 -23.73 -33.19 -2.16
N LEU A 209 -22.95 -32.39 -2.91
CA LEU A 209 -23.42 -31.17 -3.57
C LEU A 209 -22.68 -30.98 -4.91
N TYR A 210 -23.43 -30.82 -6.01
CA TYR A 210 -22.85 -30.33 -7.27
C TYR A 210 -22.80 -28.80 -7.24
N LEU A 211 -21.59 -28.29 -7.35
CA LEU A 211 -21.32 -26.88 -7.58
C LEU A 211 -20.95 -26.70 -9.04
N THR A 212 -21.62 -25.76 -9.69
CA THR A 212 -21.24 -25.29 -11.01
C THR A 212 -20.44 -24.01 -10.85
N ALA A 213 -19.33 -23.88 -11.59
CA ALA A 213 -18.66 -22.59 -11.71
C ALA A 213 -19.69 -21.57 -12.23
N THR A 214 -19.75 -20.39 -11.62
CA THR A 214 -20.78 -19.39 -11.94
C THR A 214 -20.66 -18.86 -13.36
N ASN A 215 -19.46 -18.90 -13.97
CA ASN A 215 -19.21 -18.84 -15.42
C ASN A 215 -17.82 -19.46 -15.74
N ALA A 216 -17.63 -20.02 -16.95
CA ALA A 216 -16.31 -20.50 -17.40
C ALA A 216 -15.29 -19.36 -17.58
N SER A 217 -15.76 -18.14 -17.85
CA SER A 217 -14.99 -16.89 -17.81
C SER A 217 -14.87 -16.29 -16.40
N GLU A 218 -15.60 -16.82 -15.41
CA GLU A 218 -15.50 -16.50 -13.97
C GLU A 218 -14.69 -17.53 -13.18
N ILE A 219 -13.89 -18.37 -13.86
CA ILE A 219 -12.69 -18.96 -13.25
C ILE A 219 -11.69 -17.85 -12.80
N VAL A 220 -12.04 -16.58 -13.03
CA VAL A 220 -11.35 -15.42 -12.47
C VAL A 220 -12.37 -14.55 -11.71
N SER A 221 -12.06 -14.29 -10.44
CA SER A 221 -12.62 -13.29 -9.49
C SER A 221 -13.75 -13.69 -8.52
N ALA A 222 -13.47 -14.62 -7.58
CA ALA A 222 -13.67 -14.25 -6.17
C ALA A 222 -12.38 -13.56 -5.71
N GLU A 223 -12.48 -12.57 -4.80
CA GLU A 223 -11.40 -11.72 -4.30
C GLU A 223 -10.09 -12.50 -4.05
N GLY A 224 -9.32 -12.68 -5.12
CA GLY A 224 -7.99 -13.23 -5.05
C GLY A 224 -7.13 -12.22 -4.31
N VAL A 225 -6.11 -12.72 -3.64
CA VAL A 225 -5.02 -11.87 -3.16
C VAL A 225 -4.55 -11.03 -4.36
N ILE A 226 -4.96 -9.77 -4.41
CA ILE A 226 -4.69 -8.89 -5.55
C ILE A 226 -3.23 -8.51 -5.46
N ARG A 227 -2.47 -8.90 -6.46
CA ARG A 227 -1.02 -8.69 -6.49
C ARG A 227 -0.68 -7.56 -7.45
N ILE A 228 0.41 -6.88 -7.15
CA ILE A 228 0.94 -5.84 -8.03
C ILE A 228 1.51 -6.53 -9.26
N LYS A 229 1.02 -6.15 -10.43
CA LYS A 229 1.44 -6.69 -11.73
C LYS A 229 2.57 -5.86 -12.33
N SER A 230 2.49 -4.53 -12.22
CA SER A 230 3.50 -3.64 -12.79
C SER A 230 3.52 -2.27 -12.11
N LEU A 231 4.68 -1.62 -12.18
CA LEU A 231 4.91 -0.22 -11.87
C LEU A 231 5.36 0.48 -13.16
N GLU A 232 4.68 1.56 -13.53
CA GLU A 232 5.10 2.52 -14.55
C GLU A 232 5.38 3.88 -13.89
N TYR A 233 6.24 4.69 -14.47
CA TYR A 233 6.43 6.08 -14.07
C TYR A 233 6.54 7.02 -15.27
N PHE A 234 6.10 8.26 -15.09
CA PHE A 234 5.94 9.26 -16.13
C PHE A 234 6.55 10.58 -15.67
N ARG A 235 7.63 10.99 -16.34
CA ARG A 235 8.12 12.37 -16.21
C ARG A 235 7.19 13.27 -16.99
N VAL A 236 6.68 14.32 -16.38
CA VAL A 236 5.78 15.27 -17.04
C VAL A 236 6.18 16.70 -16.68
N LYS A 237 5.82 17.64 -17.56
CA LYS A 237 5.94 19.06 -17.23
C LYS A 237 5.08 19.42 -16.02
N PRO A 238 5.39 20.50 -15.29
CA PRO A 238 6.57 21.34 -15.44
C PRO A 238 7.88 20.64 -15.04
N ARG A 239 7.85 19.75 -14.05
CA ARG A 239 9.00 18.98 -13.54
C ARG A 239 8.57 17.85 -12.59
N TRP A 240 7.45 17.19 -12.88
CA TRP A 240 6.85 16.19 -12.00
C TRP A 240 7.15 14.75 -12.43
N LEU A 241 7.07 13.83 -11.48
CA LEU A 241 7.25 12.39 -11.71
C LEU A 241 6.05 11.62 -11.16
N PHE A 242 5.15 11.18 -12.03
CA PHE A 242 3.99 10.37 -11.64
C PHE A 242 4.32 8.88 -11.65
N VAL A 243 3.69 8.14 -10.76
CA VAL A 243 3.78 6.68 -10.63
C VAL A 243 2.40 6.09 -10.88
N LYS A 244 2.34 5.00 -11.65
CA LYS A 244 1.13 4.22 -11.85
C LYS A 244 1.41 2.77 -11.46
N LEU A 245 0.62 2.24 -10.53
CA LEU A 245 0.59 0.82 -10.23
C LEU A 245 -0.60 0.18 -10.95
N THR A 246 -0.37 -1.01 -11.50
CA THR A 246 -1.44 -1.87 -12.05
C THR A 246 -1.40 -3.20 -11.33
N ASP A 247 -2.56 -3.69 -10.91
CA ASP A 247 -2.68 -4.99 -10.27
C ASP A 247 -3.05 -6.13 -11.24
N THR A 248 -3.13 -7.36 -10.72
CA THR A 248 -3.49 -8.55 -11.50
C THR A 248 -4.92 -8.53 -12.04
N SER A 249 -5.82 -7.71 -11.50
CA SER A 249 -7.17 -7.50 -12.03
C SER A 249 -7.23 -6.45 -13.14
N GLY A 250 -6.15 -5.68 -13.32
CA GLY A 250 -6.09 -4.55 -14.25
C GLY A 250 -6.56 -3.23 -13.64
N ALA A 251 -6.91 -3.20 -12.35
CA ALA A 251 -7.17 -1.94 -11.65
C ALA A 251 -5.86 -1.17 -11.43
N THR A 252 -5.97 0.15 -11.33
CA THR A 252 -4.82 1.05 -11.30
C THR A 252 -4.93 2.08 -10.18
N GLY A 253 -3.78 2.46 -9.63
CA GLY A 253 -3.66 3.55 -8.68
C GLY A 253 -2.51 4.48 -9.07
N TRP A 254 -2.69 5.76 -8.78
CA TRP A 254 -1.75 6.82 -9.13
C TRP A 254 -1.07 7.42 -7.91
N GLY A 255 0.22 7.69 -8.04
CA GLY A 255 1.05 8.34 -7.04
C GLY A 255 2.00 9.36 -7.68
N GLU A 256 2.69 10.11 -6.84
CA GLU A 256 3.63 11.14 -7.26
C GLU A 256 4.93 11.01 -6.46
N ALA A 257 6.04 10.85 -7.19
CA ALA A 257 7.40 10.68 -6.67
C ALA A 257 8.29 11.85 -7.11
N THR A 258 7.70 13.03 -7.30
CA THR A 258 8.45 14.22 -7.70
C THR A 258 9.58 14.47 -6.70
N LEU A 259 10.78 14.75 -7.21
CA LEU A 259 11.92 15.30 -6.47
C LEU A 259 12.73 16.16 -7.43
N GLU A 260 12.51 17.46 -7.35
CA GLU A 260 13.07 18.47 -8.24
C GLU A 260 14.60 18.33 -8.34
N GLY A 261 15.10 18.24 -9.57
CA GLY A 261 16.54 18.17 -9.86
C GLY A 261 17.17 16.78 -9.68
N HIS A 262 16.43 15.81 -9.15
CA HIS A 262 16.92 14.46 -8.87
C HIS A 262 16.07 13.35 -9.49
N ASP A 263 15.21 13.68 -10.44
CA ASP A 263 14.31 12.75 -11.15
C ASP A 263 15.02 11.48 -11.68
N ARG A 264 16.24 11.59 -12.20
CA ARG A 264 17.06 10.43 -12.62
C ARG A 264 17.30 9.43 -11.51
N ALA A 265 17.65 9.92 -10.32
CA ALA A 265 17.96 9.06 -9.18
C ALA A 265 16.68 8.41 -8.64
N VAL A 266 15.56 9.15 -8.66
CA VAL A 266 14.26 8.60 -8.27
C VAL A 266 13.80 7.53 -9.26
N CYS A 267 13.92 7.75 -10.58
CA CYS A 267 13.59 6.73 -11.58
C CYS A 267 14.40 5.44 -11.37
N GLY A 268 15.71 5.54 -11.17
CA GLY A 268 16.53 4.35 -10.87
C GLY A 268 16.13 3.64 -9.58
N THR A 269 15.67 4.39 -8.57
CA THR A 269 15.12 3.80 -7.34
C THR A 269 13.77 3.11 -7.59
N LEU A 270 12.91 3.69 -8.42
CA LEU A 270 11.63 3.09 -8.80
C LEU A 270 11.83 1.80 -9.62
N ASP A 271 12.83 1.76 -10.50
CA ASP A 271 13.23 0.55 -11.23
C ASP A 271 13.60 -0.58 -10.25
N GLU A 272 14.48 -0.30 -9.27
CA GLU A 272 14.86 -1.26 -8.23
C GLU A 272 13.67 -1.67 -7.34
N MET A 273 12.82 -0.72 -6.95
CA MET A 273 11.63 -1.00 -6.16
C MET A 273 10.65 -1.91 -6.92
N SER A 274 10.50 -1.71 -8.24
CA SER A 274 9.61 -2.51 -9.10
C SER A 274 9.92 -4.01 -9.02
N GLU A 275 11.21 -4.39 -9.04
CA GLU A 275 11.64 -5.80 -8.95
C GLU A 275 11.16 -6.50 -7.67
N ARG A 276 11.05 -5.75 -6.56
CA ARG A 276 10.62 -6.27 -5.26
C ARG A 276 9.13 -6.09 -5.00
N LEU A 277 8.50 -5.15 -5.71
CA LEU A 277 7.10 -4.77 -5.59
C LEU A 277 6.18 -5.71 -6.39
N VAL A 278 6.59 -6.11 -7.59
CA VAL A 278 5.79 -7.02 -8.44
C VAL A 278 5.59 -8.36 -7.72
N GLY A 279 4.35 -8.83 -7.70
CA GLY A 279 3.94 -10.03 -6.98
C GLY A 279 3.58 -9.82 -5.50
N GLN A 280 3.89 -8.65 -4.92
CA GLN A 280 3.43 -8.31 -3.56
C GLN A 280 1.91 -8.16 -3.53
N VAL A 281 1.31 -8.42 -2.37
CA VAL A 281 -0.13 -8.21 -2.14
C VAL A 281 -0.41 -6.72 -2.03
N ALA A 282 -1.20 -6.16 -2.95
CA ALA A 282 -1.41 -4.71 -3.06
C ALA A 282 -2.08 -4.10 -1.82
N ASP A 283 -2.93 -4.86 -1.12
CA ASP A 283 -3.66 -4.37 0.05
C ASP A 283 -2.82 -4.28 1.33
N GLU A 284 -1.62 -4.89 1.32
CA GLU A 284 -0.65 -4.93 2.43
C GLU A 284 0.28 -3.70 2.40
N ILE A 285 -0.31 -2.50 2.35
CA ILE A 285 0.42 -1.23 2.20
C ILE A 285 1.49 -1.04 3.28
N GLU A 286 1.14 -1.26 4.56
CA GLU A 286 2.12 -1.14 5.66
C GLU A 286 3.25 -2.16 5.53
N HIS A 287 2.96 -3.40 5.08
CA HIS A 287 3.99 -4.39 4.83
C HIS A 287 4.96 -3.92 3.74
N ILE A 288 4.44 -3.45 2.61
CA ILE A 288 5.26 -2.96 1.49
C ILE A 288 6.10 -1.75 1.93
N TRP A 289 5.51 -0.82 2.68
CA TRP A 289 6.23 0.33 3.23
C TRP A 289 7.39 -0.13 4.13
N GLN A 290 7.14 -1.07 5.05
CA GLN A 290 8.17 -1.61 5.94
C GLN A 290 9.21 -2.46 5.20
N LEU A 291 8.82 -3.16 4.13
CA LEU A 291 9.72 -3.94 3.28
C LEU A 291 10.79 -3.03 2.69
N PHE A 292 10.40 -1.90 2.10
CA PHE A 292 11.36 -0.95 1.56
C PHE A 292 12.16 -0.28 2.67
N TRP A 293 11.49 0.22 3.72
CA TRP A 293 12.16 0.92 4.82
C TRP A 293 13.18 0.06 5.59
N ARG A 294 12.90 -1.24 5.80
CA ARG A 294 13.71 -2.09 6.70
C ARG A 294 14.60 -3.07 5.97
N LEU A 295 14.18 -3.58 4.82
CA LEU A 295 14.92 -4.60 4.07
C LEU A 295 15.75 -4.00 2.91
N GLY A 296 15.88 -2.67 2.83
CA GLY A 296 16.87 -1.95 2.01
C GLY A 296 18.21 -1.69 2.71
N PHE A 297 18.37 -2.16 3.96
CA PHE A 297 19.54 -1.94 4.83
C PHE A 297 19.75 -0.47 5.25
N TYR A 298 20.24 0.40 4.35
CA TYR A 298 20.34 1.84 4.61
C TYR A 298 18.97 2.49 4.41
N ARG A 299 18.65 3.48 5.24
CA ARG A 299 17.30 4.03 5.35
C ARG A 299 17.24 5.49 4.98
N GLY A 300 16.16 5.88 4.32
CA GLY A 300 15.76 7.27 4.16
C GLY A 300 16.59 8.04 3.13
N GLY A 301 16.63 9.36 3.32
CA GLY A 301 17.16 10.31 2.34
C GLY A 301 16.12 10.71 1.29
N ALA A 302 16.30 11.89 0.69
CA ALA A 302 15.34 12.50 -0.22
C ALA A 302 14.93 11.58 -1.38
N VAL A 303 15.91 10.99 -2.08
CA VAL A 303 15.68 10.16 -3.27
C VAL A 303 14.84 8.92 -2.94
N PHE A 304 15.28 8.15 -1.94
CA PHE A 304 14.61 6.91 -1.57
C PHE A 304 13.20 7.16 -1.03
N MET A 305 13.06 8.15 -0.14
CA MET A 305 11.76 8.47 0.44
C MET A 305 10.80 9.06 -0.61
N SER A 306 11.30 9.74 -1.64
CA SER A 306 10.44 10.24 -2.72
C SER A 306 9.91 9.12 -3.61
N ALA A 307 10.77 8.17 -3.98
CA ALA A 307 10.34 6.96 -4.69
C ALA A 307 9.30 6.17 -3.87
N LEU A 308 9.56 5.96 -2.57
CA LEU A 308 8.65 5.28 -1.67
C LEU A 308 7.30 6.02 -1.53
N SER A 309 7.33 7.35 -1.51
CA SER A 309 6.11 8.17 -1.43
C SER A 309 5.22 7.96 -2.65
N GLY A 310 5.77 7.97 -3.86
CA GLY A 310 4.98 7.71 -5.07
C GLY A 310 4.36 6.31 -5.09
N VAL A 311 5.10 5.29 -4.62
CA VAL A 311 4.56 3.93 -4.47
C VAL A 311 3.45 3.88 -3.42
N ASP A 312 3.67 4.47 -2.24
CA ASP A 312 2.70 4.48 -1.15
C ASP A 312 1.39 5.17 -1.54
N ILE A 313 1.48 6.36 -2.17
CA ILE A 313 0.31 7.10 -2.66
C ILE A 313 -0.47 6.26 -3.69
N ALA A 314 0.23 5.61 -4.63
CA ALA A 314 -0.42 4.78 -5.64
C ALA A 314 -1.11 3.53 -5.05
N LEU A 315 -0.53 2.93 -4.01
CA LEU A 315 -1.14 1.81 -3.29
C LEU A 315 -2.43 2.23 -2.56
N TRP A 316 -2.40 3.38 -1.90
CA TRP A 316 -3.58 3.95 -1.24
C TRP A 316 -4.67 4.30 -2.24
N ASP A 317 -4.33 4.92 -3.35
CA ASP A 317 -5.28 5.22 -4.44
C ASP A 317 -5.92 3.93 -4.98
N LEU A 318 -5.10 2.92 -5.30
CA LEU A 318 -5.56 1.63 -5.81
C LEU A 318 -6.53 0.95 -4.84
N LYS A 319 -6.18 0.86 -3.55
CA LYS A 319 -7.00 0.24 -2.51
C LYS A 319 -8.34 0.95 -2.34
N ALA A 320 -8.30 2.27 -2.20
CA ALA A 320 -9.50 3.08 -1.99
C ALA A 320 -10.42 3.08 -3.23
N ARG A 321 -9.88 3.09 -4.46
CA ARG A 321 -10.67 2.92 -5.70
C ARG A 321 -11.37 1.58 -5.77
N ARG A 322 -10.66 0.48 -5.47
CA ARG A 322 -11.25 -0.87 -5.45
C ARG A 322 -12.39 -0.99 -4.45
N LEU A 323 -12.26 -0.32 -3.31
CA LEU A 323 -13.31 -0.27 -2.27
C LEU A 323 -14.41 0.76 -2.55
N GLY A 324 -14.28 1.58 -3.61
CA GLY A 324 -15.26 2.60 -3.96
C GLY A 324 -15.39 3.73 -2.95
N VAL A 325 -14.34 4.03 -2.18
CA VAL A 325 -14.34 5.07 -1.13
C VAL A 325 -13.14 6.02 -1.30
N PRO A 326 -13.22 7.28 -0.81
CA PRO A 326 -12.05 8.15 -0.74
C PRO A 326 -11.07 7.66 0.33
N VAL A 327 -9.78 7.94 0.15
CA VAL A 327 -8.70 7.53 1.08
C VAL A 327 -8.98 8.00 2.52
N TYR A 328 -9.50 9.21 2.73
CA TYR A 328 -9.77 9.73 4.07
C TYR A 328 -10.74 8.85 4.87
N GLN A 329 -11.63 8.09 4.23
CA GLN A 329 -12.53 7.15 4.92
C GLN A 329 -11.76 5.98 5.52
N LEU A 330 -10.75 5.48 4.80
CA LEU A 330 -9.86 4.43 5.29
C LEU A 330 -8.93 4.95 6.40
N LEU A 331 -8.66 6.26 6.43
CA LEU A 331 -7.89 6.94 7.47
C LEU A 331 -8.73 7.34 8.71
N GLY A 332 -9.94 6.82 8.85
CA GLY A 332 -10.81 7.05 10.01
C GLY A 332 -11.96 8.04 9.79
N GLY A 333 -12.16 8.50 8.56
CA GLY A 333 -13.23 9.44 8.19
C GLY A 333 -12.78 10.89 8.22
N ARG A 334 -13.64 11.78 7.72
CA ARG A 334 -13.36 13.22 7.66
C ARG A 334 -13.67 13.91 8.98
N VAL A 335 -12.81 14.83 9.38
CA VAL A 335 -13.00 15.73 10.53
C VAL A 335 -13.27 17.18 10.10
N ARG A 336 -13.36 17.42 8.79
CA ARG A 336 -13.72 18.70 8.15
C ARG A 336 -14.33 18.44 6.76
N ASP A 337 -15.17 19.38 6.29
CA ASP A 337 -15.86 19.25 4.98
C ASP A 337 -15.15 19.98 3.82
N ARG A 338 -14.13 20.78 4.13
CA ARG A 338 -13.35 21.58 3.17
C ARG A 338 -11.94 21.82 3.68
N VAL A 339 -11.02 22.07 2.77
CA VAL A 339 -9.58 22.26 3.02
C VAL A 339 -9.24 23.72 2.74
N ALA A 340 -8.71 24.43 3.73
CA ALA A 340 -8.18 25.78 3.51
C ALA A 340 -6.92 25.69 2.65
N VAL A 341 -6.76 26.59 1.68
CA VAL A 341 -5.62 26.60 0.74
C VAL A 341 -4.95 27.96 0.69
N TYR A 342 -3.64 27.97 0.42
CA TYR A 342 -2.91 29.17 0.03
C TYR A 342 -2.16 28.96 -1.29
N GLY A 343 -1.98 30.05 -2.03
CA GLY A 343 -1.32 30.04 -3.33
C GLY A 343 -0.06 30.89 -3.34
N TRP A 344 0.87 30.57 -4.22
CA TRP A 344 2.11 31.34 -4.39
C TRP A 344 1.91 32.66 -5.13
N ILE A 345 2.66 33.68 -4.71
CA ILE A 345 2.88 34.94 -5.43
C ILE A 345 4.38 35.29 -5.48
N GLY A 346 4.76 36.08 -6.49
CA GLY A 346 6.14 36.50 -6.71
C GLY A 346 6.93 35.46 -7.53
N GLY A 347 8.20 35.32 -7.20
CA GLY A 347 9.17 34.42 -7.83
C GLY A 347 10.50 34.52 -7.08
N ASP A 348 11.56 33.85 -7.56
CA ASP A 348 12.89 33.84 -6.92
C ASP A 348 13.42 35.24 -6.60
N ARG A 349 13.06 36.21 -7.45
CA ARG A 349 13.25 37.65 -7.25
C ARG A 349 11.89 38.34 -7.17
N PRO A 350 11.33 38.54 -5.98
CA PRO A 350 9.96 39.00 -5.81
C PRO A 350 9.80 40.48 -6.16
N ALA A 351 9.41 40.74 -7.40
CA ALA A 351 8.84 42.00 -7.86
C ALA A 351 7.31 41.87 -8.00
N ASP A 352 6.60 43.01 -8.11
CA ASP A 352 5.17 43.09 -8.44
C ASP A 352 4.21 42.27 -7.55
N VAL A 353 4.61 42.00 -6.30
CA VAL A 353 3.81 41.17 -5.37
C VAL A 353 2.44 41.77 -5.05
N GLU A 354 2.29 43.10 -5.08
CA GLU A 354 1.00 43.74 -4.87
C GLU A 354 0.01 43.40 -5.99
N THR A 355 0.46 43.48 -7.24
CA THR A 355 -0.34 43.12 -8.42
C THR A 355 -0.70 41.64 -8.38
N ALA A 356 0.26 40.77 -8.05
CA ALA A 356 0.01 39.34 -7.89
C ALA A 356 -0.98 39.04 -6.74
N ALA A 357 -0.87 39.73 -5.61
CA ALA A 357 -1.78 39.62 -4.47
C ALA A 357 -3.21 40.05 -4.85
N ARG A 358 -3.37 41.18 -5.56
CA ARG A 358 -4.68 41.62 -6.07
C ARG A 358 -5.30 40.59 -7.01
N ARG A 359 -4.50 39.97 -7.88
CA ARG A 359 -4.94 38.88 -8.76
C ARG A 359 -5.40 37.65 -7.98
N ARG A 360 -4.64 37.22 -6.96
CA ARG A 360 -5.03 36.11 -6.08
C ARG A 360 -6.30 36.44 -5.29
N ALA A 361 -6.42 37.64 -4.73
CA ALA A 361 -7.65 38.06 -4.06
C ALA A 361 -8.88 37.98 -4.99
N ALA A 362 -8.73 38.41 -6.25
CA ALA A 362 -9.80 38.32 -7.25
C ALA A 362 -10.15 36.87 -7.66
N GLN A 363 -9.22 35.93 -7.52
CA GLN A 363 -9.42 34.49 -7.71
C GLN A 363 -10.05 33.81 -6.46
N GLY A 364 -10.34 34.57 -5.41
CA GLY A 364 -10.97 34.05 -4.19
C GLY A 364 -10.01 33.51 -3.14
N TRP A 365 -8.69 33.68 -3.30
CA TRP A 365 -7.73 33.33 -2.26
C TRP A 365 -7.83 34.28 -1.06
N THR A 366 -7.66 33.76 0.16
CA THR A 366 -7.58 34.55 1.40
C THR A 366 -6.19 34.57 1.99
N CYS A 367 -5.34 33.61 1.58
CA CYS A 367 -3.97 33.47 2.04
C CYS A 367 -3.04 33.22 0.84
N VAL A 368 -1.82 33.75 0.91
CA VAL A 368 -0.77 33.54 -0.09
C VAL A 368 0.57 33.20 0.58
N LYS A 369 1.51 32.65 -0.18
CA LYS A 369 2.91 32.48 0.23
C LYS A 369 3.83 33.24 -0.73
N MET A 370 4.91 33.81 -0.22
CA MET A 370 5.90 34.51 -1.04
C MET A 370 7.32 34.38 -0.49
N ASN A 371 8.30 34.55 -1.37
CA ASN A 371 9.71 34.63 -1.01
C ASN A 371 9.99 35.83 -0.10
N ALA A 372 10.62 35.55 1.03
CA ALA A 372 11.06 36.53 1.99
C ALA A 372 12.24 37.33 1.45
N THR A 373 13.27 36.70 0.89
CA THR A 373 14.48 37.40 0.43
C THR A 373 14.96 36.89 -0.92
N GLU A 374 15.70 37.73 -1.64
CA GLU A 374 16.42 37.34 -2.85
C GLU A 374 17.75 36.69 -2.48
N ASP A 375 18.86 37.34 -2.85
CA ASP A 375 20.20 37.02 -2.36
C ASP A 375 20.52 37.93 -1.17
N VAL A 376 20.83 37.32 -0.02
CA VAL A 376 21.34 38.01 1.15
C VAL A 376 22.60 37.26 1.58
N GLY A 377 23.70 37.99 1.72
CA GLY A 377 24.96 37.38 2.15
C GLY A 377 24.93 36.86 3.60
N TRP A 378 26.02 36.17 3.98
CA TRP A 378 26.27 35.70 5.36
C TRP A 378 26.03 36.77 6.42
N LEU A 379 26.47 37.98 6.12
CA LEU A 379 26.15 39.20 6.83
C LEU A 379 26.02 40.30 5.79
N ASP A 380 24.88 40.97 5.76
CA ASP A 380 24.62 42.05 4.83
C ASP A 380 24.15 43.32 5.56
N SER A 381 24.04 44.41 4.82
CA SER A 381 23.41 45.64 5.31
C SER A 381 22.01 45.32 5.84
N PRO A 382 21.64 45.79 7.04
CA PRO A 382 20.28 45.61 7.55
C PRO A 382 19.20 46.19 6.63
N ALA A 383 19.55 47.14 5.74
CA ALA A 383 18.66 47.71 4.74
C ALA A 383 18.25 46.70 3.64
N ALA A 384 19.02 45.63 3.43
CA ALA A 384 18.66 44.56 2.50
C ALA A 384 17.34 43.85 2.88
N LEU A 385 16.92 43.98 4.14
CA LEU A 385 15.71 43.38 4.69
C LEU A 385 14.45 44.25 4.50
N ASP A 386 14.62 45.53 4.19
CA ASP A 386 13.51 46.50 4.16
C ASP A 386 12.52 46.19 3.02
N ALA A 387 13.03 45.72 1.88
CA ALA A 387 12.20 45.33 0.74
C ALA A 387 11.21 44.20 1.10
N THR A 388 11.62 43.24 1.93
CA THR A 388 10.74 42.15 2.41
C THR A 388 9.60 42.70 3.24
N VAL A 389 9.91 43.63 4.14
CA VAL A 389 8.95 44.27 5.03
C VAL A 389 7.93 45.07 4.22
N ASP A 390 8.37 45.80 3.20
CA ASP A 390 7.50 46.59 2.36
C ASP A 390 6.59 45.72 1.47
N ARG A 391 7.12 44.62 0.95
CA ARG A 391 6.30 43.61 0.26
C ARG A 391 5.23 43.00 1.18
N LEU A 392 5.58 42.66 2.42
CA LEU A 392 4.61 42.16 3.40
C LEU A 392 3.48 43.17 3.64
N LYS A 393 3.82 44.44 3.87
CA LYS A 393 2.83 45.51 4.04
C LYS A 393 1.92 45.64 2.81
N ALA A 394 2.48 45.57 1.61
CA ALA A 394 1.71 45.68 0.36
C ALA A 394 0.68 44.54 0.25
N VAL A 395 1.06 43.30 0.53
CA VAL A 395 0.14 42.14 0.52
C VAL A 395 -0.93 42.28 1.60
N LYS A 396 -0.54 42.65 2.83
CA LYS A 396 -1.50 42.90 3.93
C LYS A 396 -2.50 44.01 3.59
N ALA A 397 -2.08 45.05 2.87
CA ALA A 397 -2.97 46.14 2.43
C ALA A 397 -4.02 45.70 1.41
N VAL A 398 -3.79 44.59 0.70
CA VAL A 398 -4.82 43.95 -0.16
C VAL A 398 -5.85 43.19 0.67
N GLY A 399 -5.55 42.87 1.93
CA GLY A 399 -6.43 42.13 2.84
C GLY A 399 -6.21 40.62 2.85
N LEU A 400 -5.03 40.15 2.41
CA LEU A 400 -4.65 38.74 2.44
C LEU A 400 -3.74 38.44 3.64
N ASP A 401 -3.86 37.23 4.18
CA ASP A 401 -2.80 36.65 5.02
C ASP A 401 -1.65 36.14 4.16
N VAL A 402 -0.44 36.13 4.75
CA VAL A 402 0.77 35.80 4.00
C VAL A 402 1.79 35.06 4.85
N GLY A 403 2.19 33.89 4.37
CA GLY A 403 3.39 33.19 4.82
C GLY A 403 4.63 33.70 4.09
N LEU A 404 5.76 33.78 4.79
CA LEU A 404 7.03 34.25 4.24
C LEU A 404 8.03 33.12 4.23
N ASP A 405 8.45 32.71 3.04
CA ASP A 405 9.35 31.60 2.84
C ASP A 405 10.79 32.08 2.62
N PHE A 406 11.69 31.64 3.48
CA PHE A 406 13.09 32.07 3.48
C PHE A 406 13.97 31.10 2.68
N HIS A 407 13.48 29.89 2.34
CA HIS A 407 14.22 28.85 1.61
C HIS A 407 15.57 28.48 2.23
N GLY A 408 15.77 28.71 3.54
CA GLY A 408 17.08 28.58 4.18
C GLY A 408 18.15 29.55 3.66
N ARG A 409 17.79 30.54 2.82
CA ARG A 409 18.71 31.50 2.18
C ARG A 409 19.15 32.63 3.11
N LEU A 410 18.67 32.66 4.36
CA LEU A 410 19.18 33.56 5.39
C LEU A 410 20.09 32.85 6.37
N HIS A 411 21.10 33.59 6.80
CA HIS A 411 21.97 33.18 7.87
C HIS A 411 21.46 33.71 9.21
N LYS A 412 21.77 33.01 10.31
CA LYS A 412 21.31 33.30 11.67
C LYS A 412 21.36 34.78 12.07
N ALA A 413 22.40 35.51 11.64
CA ALA A 413 22.56 36.93 11.94
C ALA A 413 21.51 37.83 11.29
N MET A 414 21.09 37.49 10.06
CA MET A 414 20.09 38.21 9.28
C MET A 414 18.66 37.72 9.59
N ALA A 415 18.47 36.41 9.80
CA ALA A 415 17.16 35.83 10.10
C ALA A 415 16.50 36.45 11.34
N LYS A 416 17.24 36.56 12.46
CA LYS A 416 16.72 37.21 13.69
C LYS A 416 16.35 38.68 13.49
N GLN A 417 17.12 39.36 12.64
CA GLN A 417 16.92 40.78 12.33
C GLN A 417 15.71 41.00 11.44
N LEU A 418 15.44 40.05 10.53
CA LEU A 418 14.25 40.09 9.69
C LEU A 418 13.01 39.73 10.52
N ALA A 419 13.05 38.67 11.33
CA ALA A 419 11.94 38.29 12.20
C ALA A 419 11.44 39.46 13.06
N ALA A 420 12.34 40.16 13.77
CA ALA A 420 11.98 41.32 14.59
C ALA A 420 11.35 42.48 13.78
N ARG A 421 11.73 42.66 12.51
CA ARG A 421 11.14 43.68 11.63
C ARG A 421 9.77 43.27 11.07
N LEU A 422 9.53 41.96 10.95
CA LEU A 422 8.26 41.42 10.44
C LEU A 422 7.19 41.34 11.54
N GLU A 423 7.58 41.21 12.82
CA GLU A 423 6.66 41.07 13.96
C GLU A 423 5.53 42.12 13.98
N PRO A 424 5.80 43.43 13.82
CA PRO A 424 4.74 44.46 13.83
C PRO A 424 3.72 44.30 12.69
N HIS A 425 4.07 43.55 11.65
CA HIS A 425 3.27 43.35 10.44
C HIS A 425 2.56 41.99 10.40
N ARG A 426 2.77 41.15 11.42
CA ARG A 426 1.99 39.93 11.70
C ARG A 426 1.85 39.02 10.47
N PRO A 427 2.96 38.53 9.87
CA PRO A 427 2.88 37.46 8.88
C PRO A 427 2.21 36.23 9.50
N LEU A 428 1.64 35.36 8.66
CA LEU A 428 0.99 34.14 9.13
C LEU A 428 2.01 33.18 9.75
N PHE A 429 3.15 33.02 9.08
CA PHE A 429 4.32 32.28 9.56
C PHE A 429 5.59 32.76 8.82
N ILE A 430 6.76 32.41 9.37
CA ILE A 430 8.02 32.37 8.64
C ILE A 430 8.41 30.91 8.39
N GLU A 431 8.66 30.56 7.13
CA GLU A 431 8.99 29.21 6.67
C GLU A 431 10.49 29.08 6.38
N GLU A 432 11.06 27.93 6.76
CA GLU A 432 12.47 27.57 6.53
C GLU A 432 13.46 28.72 6.82
N PRO A 433 13.38 29.39 7.99
CA PRO A 433 14.20 30.57 8.26
C PRO A 433 15.70 30.29 8.29
N LEU A 434 16.09 29.03 8.49
CA LEU A 434 17.45 28.48 8.51
C LEU A 434 17.41 27.04 7.98
N LEU A 435 18.54 26.52 7.50
CA LEU A 435 18.64 25.14 7.02
C LEU A 435 18.52 24.09 8.15
N VAL A 436 18.07 22.88 7.78
CA VAL A 436 17.81 21.74 8.68
C VAL A 436 19.02 21.30 9.51
N GLU A 437 20.23 21.50 9.01
CA GLU A 437 21.49 21.18 9.70
C GLU A 437 21.69 22.04 10.95
N HIS A 438 21.01 23.19 11.04
CA HIS A 438 21.18 24.19 12.10
C HIS A 438 20.06 24.18 13.14
N ALA A 439 19.64 22.99 13.58
CA ALA A 439 18.57 22.84 14.57
C ALA A 439 18.84 23.60 15.88
N GLU A 440 20.09 23.71 16.34
CA GLU A 440 20.46 24.53 17.50
C GLU A 440 20.26 26.04 17.28
N ALA A 441 20.45 26.51 16.04
CA ALA A 441 20.21 27.90 15.68
C ALA A 441 18.71 28.19 15.53
N LEU A 442 17.94 27.23 15.00
CA LEU A 442 16.49 27.33 14.94
C LEU A 442 15.89 27.42 16.35
N LYS A 443 16.40 26.62 17.29
CA LYS A 443 16.04 26.71 18.71
C LYS A 443 16.32 28.10 19.29
N GLN A 444 17.49 28.69 19.00
CA GLN A 444 17.77 30.07 19.40
C GLN A 444 16.77 31.05 18.78
N LEU A 445 16.50 30.94 17.47
CA LEU A 445 15.60 31.86 16.76
C LEU A 445 14.16 31.79 17.28
N SER A 446 13.64 30.58 17.53
CA SER A 446 12.28 30.37 18.06
C SER A 446 12.03 31.12 19.38
N SER A 447 13.06 31.27 20.22
CA SER A 447 12.97 32.02 21.48
C SER A 447 13.01 33.55 21.32
N LEU A 448 13.30 34.06 20.12
CA LEU A 448 13.51 35.48 19.83
C LEU A 448 12.37 36.13 19.04
N THR A 449 11.37 35.36 18.62
CA THR A 449 10.26 35.84 17.80
C THR A 449 8.95 35.29 18.32
N THR A 450 7.90 36.06 18.13
CA THR A 450 6.50 35.65 18.38
C THR A 450 5.80 35.18 17.10
N ILE A 451 6.46 35.30 15.95
CA ILE A 451 5.94 34.82 14.67
C ILE A 451 6.01 33.28 14.64
N PRO A 452 4.92 32.59 14.26
CA PRO A 452 4.95 31.15 14.08
C PRO A 452 6.03 30.70 13.09
N ILE A 453 6.78 29.67 13.45
CA ILE A 453 7.79 29.04 12.60
C ILE A 453 7.18 27.83 11.92
N ALA A 454 7.19 27.86 10.59
CA ALA A 454 6.84 26.74 9.73
C ALA A 454 8.12 26.05 9.22
N PHE A 455 8.14 24.72 9.23
CA PHE A 455 9.36 23.96 8.93
C PHE A 455 9.03 22.54 8.51
N GLY A 456 9.84 21.93 7.64
CA GLY A 456 9.80 20.48 7.45
C GLY A 456 9.78 19.97 6.03
N GLU A 457 9.81 20.83 5.01
CA GLU A 457 9.83 20.39 3.60
C GLU A 457 11.04 19.49 3.31
N ARG A 458 12.15 19.72 4.04
CA ARG A 458 13.42 18.98 3.94
C ARG A 458 13.58 17.88 5.00
N LEU A 459 12.50 17.52 5.70
CA LEU A 459 12.47 16.42 6.68
C LEU A 459 11.68 15.24 6.09
N TYR A 460 12.35 14.10 5.90
CA TYR A 460 11.80 13.00 5.12
C TYR A 460 11.10 11.92 5.95
N THR A 461 11.27 11.95 7.27
CA THR A 461 10.79 10.87 8.13
C THR A 461 10.36 11.38 9.50
N ARG A 462 9.52 10.62 10.23
CA ARG A 462 9.18 10.94 11.63
C ARG A 462 10.41 11.02 12.55
N TRP A 463 11.52 10.37 12.19
CA TRP A 463 12.75 10.39 12.98
C TRP A 463 13.47 11.73 12.85
N ASP A 464 13.39 12.37 11.68
CA ASP A 464 13.95 13.70 11.43
C ASP A 464 13.13 14.76 12.19
N VAL A 465 11.80 14.66 12.10
CA VAL A 465 10.85 15.57 12.75
C VAL A 465 10.96 15.54 14.27
N LYS A 466 11.25 14.37 14.86
CA LYS A 466 11.24 14.14 16.31
C LYS A 466 12.00 15.23 17.09
N ARG A 467 13.21 15.59 16.66
CA ARG A 467 14.05 16.57 17.38
C ARG A 467 13.39 17.94 17.47
N PHE A 468 12.79 18.41 16.39
CA PHE A 468 12.18 19.74 16.32
C PHE A 468 10.91 19.85 17.17
N LEU A 469 10.17 18.74 17.30
CA LEU A 469 9.06 18.62 18.24
C LEU A 469 9.54 18.63 19.70
N GLU A 470 10.55 17.82 20.03
CA GLU A 470 11.12 17.75 21.39
C GLU A 470 11.77 19.07 21.84
N ASP A 471 12.41 19.80 20.90
CA ASP A 471 13.01 21.09 21.16
C ASP A 471 11.98 22.25 21.21
N ALA A 472 10.71 21.99 20.87
CA ALA A 472 9.62 22.96 20.79
C ALA A 472 9.94 24.19 19.90
N THR A 473 10.54 23.95 18.73
CA THR A 473 11.05 25.02 17.85
C THR A 473 10.15 25.34 16.67
N VAL A 474 9.13 24.51 16.42
CA VAL A 474 8.25 24.59 15.25
C VAL A 474 6.81 24.67 15.72
N ASP A 475 6.04 25.59 15.13
CA ASP A 475 4.61 25.77 15.41
C ASP A 475 3.75 25.10 14.33
N ILE A 476 4.31 24.98 13.12
CA ILE A 476 3.67 24.38 11.95
C ILE A 476 4.66 23.43 11.29
N LEU A 477 4.33 22.14 11.21
CA LEU A 477 5.09 21.17 10.45
C LEU A 477 4.57 21.06 9.02
N GLN A 478 5.50 21.06 8.07
CA GLN A 478 5.23 21.05 6.63
C GLN A 478 5.85 19.82 5.93
N PRO A 479 5.48 18.59 6.32
CA PRO A 479 5.98 17.42 5.61
C PRO A 479 5.48 17.46 4.16
N ASP A 480 6.38 17.30 3.20
CA ASP A 480 5.99 17.09 1.81
C ASP A 480 5.55 15.64 1.62
N ILE A 481 4.32 15.41 1.16
CA ILE A 481 3.77 14.05 1.05
C ILE A 481 4.50 13.19 0.01
N ALA A 482 5.10 13.80 -1.00
CA ALA A 482 5.90 13.16 -2.03
C ALA A 482 7.36 12.96 -1.60
N HIS A 483 7.78 13.45 -0.43
CA HIS A 483 9.12 13.22 0.11
C HIS A 483 9.12 12.54 1.49
N ALA A 484 8.03 12.62 2.24
CA ALA A 484 7.91 12.15 3.61
C ALA A 484 7.28 10.76 3.72
N GLY A 485 7.51 9.89 2.74
CA GLY A 485 7.08 8.49 2.73
C GLY A 485 5.59 8.28 2.45
N GLY A 486 4.94 9.19 1.71
CA GLY A 486 3.56 9.07 1.26
C GLY A 486 2.52 9.33 2.34
N ILE A 487 1.30 8.87 2.07
CA ILE A 487 0.14 8.99 2.97
C ILE A 487 0.42 8.26 4.30
N SER A 488 1.01 7.06 4.23
CA SER A 488 1.24 6.22 5.41
C SER A 488 2.13 6.89 6.46
N GLU A 489 3.21 7.54 6.03
CA GLU A 489 4.18 8.16 6.94
C GLU A 489 3.78 9.59 7.30
N THR A 490 3.24 10.36 6.34
CA THR A 490 2.72 11.72 6.59
C THR A 490 1.60 11.72 7.63
N LYS A 491 0.69 10.73 7.58
CA LYS A 491 -0.36 10.59 8.61
C LYS A 491 0.21 10.31 10.00
N LYS A 492 1.29 9.53 10.09
CA LYS A 492 1.98 9.21 11.36
C LYS A 492 2.70 10.45 11.89
N ILE A 493 3.34 11.24 11.02
CA ILE A 493 3.94 12.54 11.39
C ILE A 493 2.87 13.49 11.92
N ALA A 494 1.72 13.61 11.24
CA ALA A 494 0.63 14.47 11.66
C ALA A 494 0.07 14.09 13.04
N THR A 495 -0.14 12.79 13.27
CA THR A 495 -0.60 12.25 14.56
C THR A 495 0.43 12.51 15.68
N LEU A 496 1.72 12.39 15.35
CA LEU A 496 2.78 12.69 16.31
C LEU A 496 2.78 14.19 16.67
N ALA A 497 2.68 15.08 15.67
CA ALA A 497 2.66 16.53 15.86
C ALA A 497 1.49 17.00 16.73
N GLU A 498 0.33 16.35 16.60
CA GLU A 498 -0.87 16.65 17.41
C GLU A 498 -0.59 16.54 18.92
N ALA A 499 0.23 15.57 19.33
CA ALA A 499 0.61 15.38 20.73
C ALA A 499 1.55 16.49 21.29
N TYR A 500 2.13 17.31 20.42
CA TYR A 500 3.02 18.42 20.77
C TYR A 500 2.35 19.80 20.59
N ASP A 501 1.04 19.85 20.30
CA ASP A 501 0.31 21.09 19.96
C ASP A 501 0.88 21.80 18.72
N VAL A 502 1.36 21.01 17.75
CA VAL A 502 1.95 21.51 16.49
C VAL A 502 0.97 21.28 15.35
N ALA A 503 0.75 22.32 14.55
CA ALA A 503 -0.13 22.30 13.40
C ALA A 503 0.51 21.58 12.19
N ILE A 504 -0.31 21.11 11.26
CA ILE A 504 0.14 20.49 10.01
C ILE A 504 -0.31 21.33 8.81
N ALA A 505 0.64 21.70 7.96
CA ALA A 505 0.40 22.36 6.68
C ALA A 505 1.30 21.72 5.61
N PRO A 506 0.87 20.60 4.97
CA PRO A 506 1.72 19.84 4.07
C PRO A 506 2.30 20.70 2.96
N HIS A 507 3.62 20.65 2.79
CA HIS A 507 4.32 21.27 1.67
C HIS A 507 3.88 20.55 0.38
N CYS A 508 3.45 21.31 -0.63
CA CYS A 508 2.97 20.73 -1.89
C CYS A 508 3.04 21.72 -3.06
N PRO A 509 4.23 22.23 -3.44
CA PRO A 509 4.44 22.99 -4.68
C PRO A 509 4.42 22.08 -5.93
N LEU A 510 3.78 20.92 -5.83
CA LEU A 510 3.90 19.78 -6.74
C LEU A 510 2.66 19.61 -7.64
N GLY A 511 2.49 18.43 -8.22
CA GLY A 511 1.40 18.07 -9.11
C GLY A 511 0.07 17.77 -8.41
N PRO A 512 -0.98 17.48 -9.22
CA PRO A 512 -2.33 17.26 -8.72
C PRO A 512 -2.47 15.98 -7.90
N ILE A 513 -1.61 14.98 -8.09
CA ILE A 513 -1.67 13.71 -7.36
C ILE A 513 -1.15 13.90 -5.94
N ALA A 514 0.00 14.56 -5.77
CA ALA A 514 0.50 14.94 -4.44
C ALA A 514 -0.47 15.91 -3.71
N LEU A 515 -1.07 16.86 -4.43
CA LEU A 515 -2.08 17.77 -3.86
C LEU A 515 -3.30 17.00 -3.35
N ALA A 516 -3.86 16.09 -4.17
CA ALA A 516 -5.00 15.28 -3.77
C ALA A 516 -4.66 14.37 -2.58
N ALA A 517 -3.48 13.74 -2.58
CA ALA A 517 -3.01 12.93 -1.46
C ALA A 517 -2.88 13.75 -0.16
N SER A 518 -2.31 14.95 -0.24
CA SER A 518 -2.19 15.87 0.90
C SER A 518 -3.57 16.27 1.43
N MET A 519 -4.53 16.54 0.54
CA MET A 519 -5.92 16.83 0.92
C MET A 519 -6.62 15.64 1.59
N GLN A 520 -6.38 14.40 1.14
CA GLN A 520 -6.93 13.21 1.78
C GLN A 520 -6.41 13.04 3.23
N VAL A 521 -5.12 13.32 3.45
CA VAL A 521 -4.55 13.36 4.82
C VAL A 521 -5.14 14.53 5.61
N ALA A 522 -5.22 15.72 5.00
CA ALA A 522 -5.81 16.90 5.62
C ALA A 522 -7.24 16.67 6.09
N LEU A 523 -8.09 16.01 5.28
CA LEU A 523 -9.49 15.75 5.63
C LEU A 523 -9.66 14.88 6.88
N SER A 524 -8.70 14.01 7.20
CA SER A 524 -8.75 13.09 8.36
C SER A 524 -7.94 13.54 9.58
N THR A 525 -7.31 14.72 9.54
CA THR A 525 -6.27 15.12 10.51
C THR A 525 -6.70 16.32 11.36
N PRO A 526 -6.94 16.20 12.68
CA PRO A 526 -7.48 17.30 13.49
C PRO A 526 -6.63 18.57 13.51
N ASN A 527 -5.31 18.45 13.67
CA ASN A 527 -4.35 19.55 13.72
C ASN A 527 -3.93 20.11 12.33
N PHE A 528 -4.59 19.72 11.25
CA PHE A 528 -4.38 20.35 9.93
C PHE A 528 -4.92 21.78 9.91
N VAL A 529 -4.14 22.73 9.35
CA VAL A 529 -4.50 24.16 9.31
C VAL A 529 -4.67 24.74 7.90
N ILE A 530 -3.79 24.43 6.95
CA ILE A 530 -3.85 24.98 5.58
C ILE A 530 -3.01 24.14 4.61
N GLN A 531 -3.40 24.08 3.33
CA GLN A 531 -2.74 23.30 2.28
C GLN A 531 -2.10 24.23 1.24
N GLU A 532 -0.83 24.01 0.94
CA GLU A 532 -0.16 24.65 -0.19
C GLU A 532 -0.71 24.13 -1.52
N MET A 533 -0.91 25.03 -2.48
CA MET A 533 -1.37 24.69 -3.82
C MET A 533 -0.63 25.49 -4.90
N SER A 534 -0.06 24.79 -5.87
CA SER A 534 0.81 25.31 -6.93
C SER A 534 0.08 25.89 -8.16
N LEU A 535 -1.25 26.08 -8.09
CA LEU A 535 -2.06 26.55 -9.23
C LEU A 535 -1.58 27.92 -9.74
N GLY A 536 -1.14 27.98 -10.99
CA GLY A 536 -0.60 29.19 -11.62
C GLY A 536 0.67 29.72 -10.94
N MET A 537 1.46 28.85 -10.31
CA MET A 537 2.75 29.19 -9.72
C MET A 537 3.78 29.52 -10.82
N HIS A 538 4.73 30.42 -10.52
CA HIS A 538 5.70 30.93 -11.50
C HIS A 538 6.53 29.82 -12.16
N TYR A 539 6.97 28.80 -11.43
CA TYR A 539 7.72 27.68 -12.01
C TYR A 539 6.92 26.88 -13.05
N ASN A 540 5.59 26.78 -12.88
CA ASN A 540 4.73 26.05 -13.82
C ASN A 540 4.63 26.86 -15.12
N VAL A 541 4.39 28.17 -14.99
CA VAL A 541 4.28 29.11 -16.12
C VAL A 541 5.61 29.23 -16.89
N GLU A 542 6.75 29.15 -16.20
CA GLU A 542 8.08 29.17 -16.84
C GLU A 542 8.35 27.90 -17.67
N ALA A 543 7.77 26.76 -17.28
CA ALA A 543 7.99 25.48 -17.94
C ALA A 543 7.04 25.23 -19.12
N GLY A 544 5.95 26.00 -19.25
CA GLY A 544 5.00 25.89 -20.34
C GLY A 544 3.57 26.30 -19.96
N GLU A 545 2.61 25.70 -20.66
CA GLU A 545 1.17 25.89 -20.40
C GLU A 545 0.63 24.83 -19.42
N GLU A 546 1.44 23.81 -19.11
CA GLU A 546 1.07 22.71 -18.23
C GLU A 546 1.05 23.13 -16.76
N ASP A 547 -0.05 22.80 -16.07
CA ASP A 547 -0.28 23.12 -14.66
C ASP A 547 -1.06 21.95 -14.00
N ILE A 548 -1.41 22.07 -12.72
CA ILE A 548 -2.06 21.00 -11.96
C ILE A 548 -3.39 20.55 -12.60
N LEU A 549 -4.11 21.45 -13.28
CA LEU A 549 -5.37 21.17 -13.94
C LEU A 549 -5.21 20.44 -15.29
N THR A 550 -3.99 20.31 -15.80
CA THR A 550 -3.71 19.66 -17.09
C THR A 550 -3.87 18.14 -17.01
N TYR A 551 -3.60 17.54 -15.85
CA TYR A 551 -3.52 16.09 -15.68
C TYR A 551 -4.75 15.48 -14.97
N VAL A 552 -5.81 16.26 -14.77
CA VAL A 552 -7.07 15.80 -14.16
C VAL A 552 -8.23 15.99 -15.13
N LYS A 553 -9.11 14.98 -15.23
CA LYS A 553 -10.26 15.03 -16.14
C LYS A 553 -11.31 16.05 -15.71
N ASP A 554 -11.64 16.07 -14.42
CA ASP A 554 -12.52 17.08 -13.83
C ASP A 554 -11.67 18.14 -13.14
N LYS A 555 -11.63 19.35 -13.73
CA LYS A 555 -10.85 20.47 -13.21
C LYS A 555 -11.53 21.15 -12.02
N SER A 556 -12.84 21.00 -11.88
CA SER A 556 -13.63 21.69 -10.85
C SER A 556 -13.38 21.14 -9.44
N VAL A 557 -12.77 19.94 -9.33
CA VAL A 557 -12.39 19.33 -8.05
C VAL A 557 -11.44 20.21 -7.23
N PHE A 558 -10.73 21.13 -7.89
CA PHE A 558 -9.80 22.08 -7.29
C PHE A 558 -10.29 23.53 -7.33
N ASP A 559 -11.58 23.76 -7.60
CA ASP A 559 -12.16 25.10 -7.55
C ASP A 559 -12.04 25.70 -6.14
N ILE A 560 -11.67 26.97 -6.12
CA ILE A 560 -11.42 27.73 -4.89
C ILE A 560 -12.62 28.61 -4.61
N ASP A 561 -13.26 28.40 -3.46
CA ASP A 561 -14.30 29.28 -2.92
C ASP A 561 -13.81 29.88 -1.60
N LYS A 562 -13.48 31.18 -1.64
CA LYS A 562 -13.06 31.97 -0.46
C LYS A 562 -11.91 31.33 0.32
N GLY A 563 -10.88 30.86 -0.39
CA GLY A 563 -9.69 30.24 0.19
C GLY A 563 -9.87 28.79 0.60
N TYR A 564 -10.94 28.13 0.15
CA TYR A 564 -11.18 26.71 0.42
C TYR A 564 -11.40 25.92 -0.85
N VAL A 565 -10.92 24.68 -0.85
CA VAL A 565 -11.32 23.62 -1.78
C VAL A 565 -12.24 22.65 -1.05
N LYS A 566 -13.29 22.14 -1.72
CA LYS A 566 -14.20 21.17 -1.12
C LYS A 566 -13.50 19.84 -0.84
N ALA A 567 -14.08 19.02 0.05
CA ALA A 567 -13.60 17.66 0.25
C ALA A 567 -13.60 16.87 -1.07
N LEU A 568 -12.54 16.09 -1.28
CA LEU A 568 -12.39 15.20 -2.43
C LEU A 568 -13.09 13.86 -2.11
N ASP A 569 -14.41 13.83 -2.35
CA ASP A 569 -15.30 12.72 -1.94
C ASP A 569 -15.32 11.52 -2.90
N GLY A 570 -14.68 11.63 -4.07
CA GLY A 570 -14.59 10.54 -5.05
C GLY A 570 -13.72 9.37 -4.59
N PRO A 571 -13.84 8.17 -5.19
CA PRO A 571 -13.00 7.02 -4.85
C PRO A 571 -11.50 7.31 -5.01
N GLY A 572 -10.66 6.62 -4.23
CA GLY A 572 -9.22 6.81 -4.31
C GLY A 572 -8.78 8.14 -3.70
N LEU A 573 -7.91 8.85 -4.41
CA LEU A 573 -7.52 10.22 -4.06
C LEU A 573 -8.63 11.26 -4.28
N GLY A 574 -9.77 10.86 -4.86
CA GLY A 574 -10.90 11.75 -5.16
C GLY A 574 -10.68 12.63 -6.40
N ILE A 575 -9.69 12.29 -7.22
CA ILE A 575 -9.45 12.86 -8.55
C ILE A 575 -9.41 11.74 -9.60
N GLU A 576 -9.62 12.08 -10.87
CA GLU A 576 -9.45 11.14 -11.99
C GLU A 576 -8.33 11.66 -12.90
N VAL A 577 -7.24 10.89 -12.99
CA VAL A 577 -6.06 11.28 -13.78
C VAL A 577 -6.34 11.12 -15.27
N ASP A 578 -5.95 12.12 -16.06
CA ASP A 578 -5.97 12.06 -17.52
C ASP A 578 -4.71 11.32 -18.03
N GLU A 579 -4.80 9.99 -18.08
CA GLU A 579 -3.69 9.14 -18.52
C GLU A 579 -3.24 9.43 -19.96
N GLU A 580 -4.15 9.85 -20.85
CA GLU A 580 -3.79 10.20 -22.23
C GLU A 580 -2.91 11.44 -22.26
N ALA A 581 -3.29 12.48 -21.50
CA ALA A 581 -2.47 13.69 -21.34
C ALA A 581 -1.10 13.35 -20.70
N VAL A 582 -1.09 12.52 -19.66
CA VAL A 582 0.15 12.08 -18.99
C VAL A 582 1.08 11.40 -19.98
N ARG A 583 0.61 10.39 -20.72
CA ARG A 583 1.46 9.62 -21.66
C ARG A 583 1.96 10.50 -22.81
N ARG A 584 1.09 11.35 -23.38
CA ARG A 584 1.47 12.28 -24.45
C ARG A 584 2.58 13.21 -24.00
N ILE A 585 2.38 13.93 -22.89
CA ILE A 585 3.37 14.91 -22.38
C ILE A 585 4.64 14.19 -21.94
N SER A 586 4.53 13.00 -21.36
CA SER A 586 5.70 12.25 -20.91
C SER A 586 6.63 11.81 -22.04
N SER A 587 6.08 11.50 -23.22
CA SER A 587 6.88 11.14 -24.40
C SER A 587 7.82 12.26 -24.89
N GLU A 588 7.52 13.51 -24.53
CA GLU A 588 8.27 14.69 -24.93
C GLU A 588 9.08 15.33 -23.78
N THR A 589 8.90 14.82 -22.54
CA THR A 589 9.50 15.42 -21.35
C THR A 589 10.88 14.84 -21.05
N GLY A 590 11.89 15.72 -21.08
CA GLY A 590 13.26 15.42 -20.68
C GLY A 590 13.47 15.44 -19.16
N PHE A 591 14.72 15.23 -18.74
CA PHE A 591 15.10 15.42 -17.34
C PHE A 591 15.23 16.91 -17.00
N TRP A 592 14.78 17.29 -15.81
CA TRP A 592 14.92 18.66 -15.32
C TRP A 592 16.10 18.78 -14.35
N GLN A 593 16.81 19.90 -14.40
CA GLN A 593 17.93 20.20 -13.50
C GLN A 593 17.67 21.50 -12.75
N CYS A 594 18.11 21.56 -11.49
CA CYS A 594 18.06 22.78 -10.71
C CYS A 594 18.83 23.90 -11.41
N LYS A 595 18.26 25.10 -11.38
CA LYS A 595 18.97 26.30 -11.80
C LYS A 595 20.08 26.60 -10.79
N GLU A 596 21.22 27.06 -11.28
CA GLU A 596 22.32 27.49 -10.43
C GLU A 596 22.02 28.86 -9.81
N PHE A 597 22.29 29.02 -8.53
CA PHE A 597 22.06 30.27 -7.80
C PHE A 597 23.40 30.81 -7.27
N TYR A 598 23.76 32.03 -7.70
CA TYR A 598 25.03 32.68 -7.35
C TYR A 598 24.80 34.11 -6.86
N GLY A 599 25.60 34.52 -5.87
CA GLY A 599 25.63 35.90 -5.42
C GLY A 599 26.49 36.84 -6.30
N PRO A 600 26.52 38.15 -6.01
CA PRO A 600 27.29 39.15 -6.74
C PRO A 600 28.79 38.85 -6.87
N ASP A 601 29.37 38.15 -5.88
CA ASP A 601 30.77 37.73 -5.85
C ASP A 601 31.00 36.36 -6.51
N LYS A 602 29.96 35.77 -7.12
CA LYS A 602 29.94 34.42 -7.71
C LYS A 602 30.07 33.29 -6.70
N SER A 603 29.93 33.58 -5.40
CA SER A 603 29.78 32.50 -4.41
C SER A 603 28.49 31.73 -4.68
N ILE A 604 28.55 30.41 -4.52
CA ILE A 604 27.39 29.53 -4.62
C ILE A 604 26.45 29.87 -3.45
N ARG A 605 25.17 29.96 -3.76
CA ARG A 605 24.10 30.16 -2.80
C ARG A 605 23.23 28.91 -2.72
N GLU A 606 22.60 28.74 -1.58
CA GLU A 606 21.61 27.69 -1.39
C GLU A 606 20.45 27.90 -2.36
N TRP A 607 19.96 26.79 -2.93
CA TRP A 607 18.81 26.83 -3.84
C TRP A 607 17.53 27.09 -3.08
#